data_AF-A0A3U8RUH2-F1
#
_entry.id   AF-A0A3U8RUH2-F1
#
_cell.length_a   1.000
_cell.length_b   1.000
_cell.length_c   1.000
_cell.angle_alpha   90.00
_cell.angle_beta   90.00
_cell.angle_gamma   90.00
#
_symmetry.space_group_name_H-M   'P 1'
#
loop_
_entity.id
_entity.type
_entity.pdbx_description
1 polymer ?
#
loop_
_entity_poly.entity_id
_entity_poly.type
_entity_poly.pdbx_seq_one_letter_code
_entity_poly.pdbx_strand_id
1 'polypeptide(L)'
;DVISEFTRDHLHREVQRSQGRLDTRRMYDRTGRLTRKLTCKGMRGVVPETFIDREYAYSGQDELLKKRHSRQGVTDYFYDTTGRITACRNEAYLDSWQ
;
A
#
# COMPACT_ATOMS: atom_id res chain seq x y z
N ASP A 1 6.12 20.07 -20.67
CA ASP A 1 6.53 19.45 -19.39
C ASP A 1 6.14 17.99 -19.32
N VAL A 2 6.96 17.18 -18.64
CA VAL A 2 6.67 15.77 -18.36
C VAL A 2 5.61 15.71 -17.25
N ILE A 3 4.46 15.09 -17.56
CA ILE A 3 3.34 14.95 -16.61
C ILE A 3 3.60 13.82 -15.61
N SER A 4 4.29 12.75 -16.02
CA SER A 4 4.67 11.63 -15.16
C SER A 4 5.83 10.84 -15.76
N GLU A 5 6.67 10.27 -14.91
CA GLU A 5 7.72 9.31 -15.27
C GLU A 5 7.60 8.07 -14.37
N PHE A 6 7.98 6.90 -14.87
CA PHE A 6 7.87 5.66 -14.11
C PHE A 6 8.81 4.58 -14.62
N THR A 7 9.20 3.67 -13.73
CA THR A 7 10.08 2.54 -14.03
C THR A 7 9.37 1.22 -13.79
N ARG A 8 9.83 0.17 -14.47
CA ARG A 8 9.28 -1.18 -14.37
C ARG A 8 10.35 -2.19 -14.00
N ASP A 9 9.96 -3.28 -13.36
CA ASP A 9 10.81 -4.45 -13.21
C ASP A 9 10.85 -5.30 -14.50
N HIS A 10 11.59 -6.41 -14.47
CA HIS A 10 11.72 -7.35 -15.59
C HIS A 10 10.41 -8.08 -15.94
N LEU A 11 9.41 -8.05 -15.05
CA LEU A 11 8.05 -8.57 -15.32
C LEU A 11 7.13 -7.46 -15.84
N HIS A 12 7.68 -6.32 -16.25
CA HIS A 12 6.96 -5.14 -16.73
C HIS A 12 5.99 -4.53 -15.71
N ARG A 13 6.17 -4.79 -14.40
CA ARG A 13 5.35 -4.22 -13.33
C ARG A 13 5.94 -2.89 -12.90
N GLU A 14 5.10 -1.86 -12.73
CA GLU A 14 5.54 -0.53 -12.30
C GLU A 14 6.08 -0.55 -10.87
N VAL A 15 7.37 -0.22 -10.68
CA VAL A 15 8.03 -0.23 -9.36
C VAL A 15 8.25 1.17 -8.80
N GLN A 16 8.31 2.20 -9.64
CA GLN A 16 8.43 3.60 -9.21
C GLN A 16 7.67 4.52 -10.16
N ARG A 17 7.07 5.58 -9.63
CA ARG A 17 6.45 6.68 -10.39
C ARG A 17 6.73 8.01 -9.73
N SER A 18 7.06 9.01 -10.55
CA SER A 18 7.05 10.43 -10.20
C SER A 18 5.90 11.12 -10.94
N GLN A 19 5.17 11.99 -10.25
CA GLN A 19 4.08 12.79 -10.81
C GLN A 19 3.99 14.12 -10.05
N GLY A 20 4.47 15.20 -10.67
CA GLY A 20 4.68 16.47 -9.98
C GLY A 20 5.61 16.29 -8.77
N ARG A 21 5.12 16.62 -7.57
CA ARG A 21 5.86 16.47 -6.29
C ARG A 21 5.62 15.13 -5.57
N LEU A 22 4.90 14.20 -6.22
CA LEU A 22 4.60 12.89 -5.66
C LEU A 22 5.54 11.84 -6.24
N ASP A 23 6.17 11.09 -5.35
CA ASP A 23 6.93 9.89 -5.69
C ASP A 23 6.24 8.68 -5.04
N THR A 24 6.09 7.60 -5.79
CA THR A 24 5.48 6.34 -5.32
C THR A 24 6.38 5.18 -5.67
N ARG A 25 6.67 4.31 -4.70
CA ARG A 25 7.35 3.03 -4.90
C ARG A 25 6.41 1.87 -4.59
N ARG A 26 6.41 0.85 -5.43
CA ARG A 26 5.63 -0.38 -5.26
C ARG A 26 6.56 -1.58 -5.17
N MET A 27 6.24 -2.49 -4.27
CA MET A 27 6.96 -3.76 -4.07
C MET A 27 5.95 -4.88 -4.25
N TYR A 28 6.39 -5.96 -4.89
CA TYR A 28 5.54 -7.10 -5.21
C TYR A 28 6.18 -8.38 -4.70
N ASP A 29 5.35 -9.36 -4.36
CA ASP A 29 5.84 -10.72 -4.14
C ASP A 29 6.10 -11.45 -5.47
N ARG A 30 6.52 -12.72 -5.36
CA ARG A 30 6.83 -13.59 -6.50
C ARG A 30 5.61 -13.86 -7.39
N THR A 31 4.41 -13.79 -6.83
CA THR A 31 3.14 -14.00 -7.56
C THR A 31 2.58 -12.72 -8.18
N GLY A 32 3.19 -11.56 -7.90
CA GLY A 32 2.75 -10.27 -8.44
C GLY A 32 1.80 -9.49 -7.55
N ARG A 33 1.58 -9.94 -6.31
CA ARG A 33 0.74 -9.23 -5.34
C ARG A 33 1.52 -8.09 -4.71
N LEU A 34 0.87 -6.93 -4.56
CA LEU A 34 1.49 -5.74 -3.98
C LEU A 34 1.75 -5.97 -2.49
N THR A 35 3.00 -6.04 -2.05
CA THR A 35 3.35 -6.26 -0.62
C THR A 35 3.60 -4.96 0.13
N ARG A 36 4.07 -3.92 -0.57
CA ARG A 36 4.30 -2.60 0.03
C ARG A 36 4.13 -1.47 -0.97
N LYS A 37 3.55 -0.36 -0.53
CA LYS A 37 3.44 0.89 -1.29
C LYS A 37 3.89 2.07 -0.44
N LEU A 38 4.99 2.67 -0.85
CA LEU A 38 5.52 3.91 -0.27
C LEU A 38 5.08 5.08 -1.13
N THR A 39 4.55 6.13 -0.50
CA THR A 39 4.19 7.38 -1.18
C THR A 39 4.78 8.53 -0.40
N CYS A 40 5.62 9.33 -1.06
CA CYS A 40 6.11 10.57 -0.51
C CYS A 40 5.64 11.76 -1.35
N LYS A 41 5.37 12.87 -0.66
CA LYS A 41 5.13 14.19 -1.25
C LYS A 41 6.21 15.12 -0.71
N GLY A 42 6.98 15.74 -1.59
CA GLY A 42 8.09 16.59 -1.15
C GLY A 42 8.93 17.10 -2.31
N MET A 43 10.03 17.78 -1.98
CA MET A 43 11.10 18.05 -2.95
C MET A 43 12.23 17.05 -2.72
N ARG A 44 12.89 16.61 -3.81
CA ARG A 44 14.08 15.76 -3.69
C ARG A 44 15.15 16.45 -2.84
N GLY A 45 15.78 15.70 -1.93
CA GLY A 45 16.80 16.21 -1.02
C GLY A 45 16.28 16.94 0.22
N VAL A 46 14.96 17.00 0.41
CA VAL A 46 14.32 17.60 1.60
C VAL A 46 13.49 16.54 2.33
N VAL A 47 13.31 16.70 3.64
CA VAL A 47 12.37 15.88 4.43
C VAL A 47 10.98 15.95 3.77
N PRO A 48 10.34 14.81 3.44
CA PRO A 48 9.03 14.81 2.80
C PRO A 48 7.96 15.49 3.66
N GLU A 49 7.12 16.31 3.04
CA GLU A 49 5.92 16.90 3.66
C GLU A 49 4.94 15.81 4.09
N THR A 50 4.88 14.73 3.32
CA THR A 50 4.08 13.55 3.66
C THR A 50 4.82 12.30 3.25
N PHE A 51 4.80 11.32 4.16
CA PHE A 51 5.24 9.96 3.91
C PHE A 51 4.12 9.01 4.35
N ILE A 52 3.65 8.19 3.41
CA ILE A 52 2.66 7.16 3.67
C ILE A 52 3.26 5.82 3.30
N ASP A 53 3.28 4.91 4.26
CA ASP A 53 3.69 3.53 4.09
C ASP A 53 2.48 2.62 4.23
N ARG A 54 2.35 1.68 3.29
CA ARG A 54 1.29 0.69 3.28
C ARG A 54 1.91 -0.68 3.06
N GLU A 55 1.70 -1.59 4.00
CA GLU A 55 2.09 -3.00 3.86
C GLU A 55 0.85 -3.87 3.75
N TYR A 56 0.95 -4.92 2.95
CA TYR A 56 -0.14 -5.83 2.64
C TYR A 56 0.30 -7.27 2.85
N ALA A 57 -0.53 -8.07 3.51
CA ALA A 57 -0.32 -9.50 3.69
C ALA A 57 -1.54 -10.27 3.17
N TYR A 58 -1.28 -11.41 2.54
CA TYR A 58 -2.29 -12.19 1.82
C TYR A 58 -2.33 -13.64 2.31
N SER A 59 -3.48 -14.29 2.16
CA SER A 59 -3.63 -15.73 2.34
C SER A 59 -3.03 -16.49 1.14
N GLY A 60 -3.06 -17.82 1.21
CA GLY A 60 -2.72 -18.68 0.07
C GLY A 60 -3.73 -18.60 -1.08
N GLN A 61 -4.95 -18.14 -0.79
CA GLN A 61 -6.08 -18.02 -1.73
C GLN A 61 -6.18 -16.62 -2.36
N ASP A 62 -5.13 -15.81 -2.25
CA ASP A 62 -5.08 -14.42 -2.76
C ASP A 62 -6.02 -13.42 -2.05
N GLU A 63 -6.45 -13.76 -0.84
CA GLU A 63 -7.27 -12.85 -0.02
C GLU A 63 -6.36 -11.90 0.77
N LEU A 64 -6.68 -10.61 0.81
CA LEU A 64 -5.93 -9.62 1.59
C LEU A 64 -6.23 -9.79 3.07
N LEU A 65 -5.36 -10.41 3.86
CA LEU A 65 -5.59 -10.63 5.29
C LEU A 65 -5.36 -9.38 6.13
N LYS A 66 -4.37 -8.55 5.76
CA LYS A 66 -3.93 -7.43 6.57
C LYS A 66 -3.41 -6.28 5.73
N LYS A 67 -3.77 -5.06 6.13
CA LYS A 67 -3.21 -3.80 5.63
C LYS A 67 -2.70 -2.98 6.80
N ARG A 68 -1.39 -2.73 6.86
CA ARG A 68 -0.79 -1.75 7.79
C ARG A 68 -0.69 -0.41 7.07
N HIS A 69 -1.16 0.66 7.68
CA HIS A 69 -1.08 2.01 7.12
C HIS A 69 -0.45 2.96 8.13
N SER A 70 0.64 3.64 7.77
CA SER A 70 1.42 4.48 8.70
C SER A 70 0.63 5.61 9.39
N ARG A 71 -0.54 5.98 8.84
CA ARG A 71 -1.45 7.00 9.43
C ARG A 71 -2.82 6.48 9.88
N GLN A 72 -3.20 5.24 9.54
CA GLN A 72 -4.56 4.71 9.76
C GLN A 72 -4.56 3.39 10.55
N GLY A 73 -3.42 3.05 11.17
CA GLY A 73 -3.24 1.81 11.91
C GLY A 73 -3.31 0.57 11.00
N VAL A 74 -3.62 -0.57 11.62
CA VAL A 74 -3.79 -1.85 10.95
C VAL A 74 -5.26 -2.11 10.67
N THR A 75 -5.55 -2.67 9.50
CA THR A 75 -6.85 -3.25 9.15
C THR A 75 -6.68 -4.74 8.87
N ASP A 76 -7.39 -5.59 9.60
CA ASP A 76 -7.55 -7.01 9.30
C ASP A 76 -8.83 -7.22 8.49
N TYR A 77 -8.79 -8.14 7.54
CA TYR A 77 -9.95 -8.54 6.75
C TYR A 77 -10.22 -10.04 6.94
N PHE A 78 -11.50 -10.38 6.97
CA PHE A 78 -11.98 -11.74 7.15
C PHE A 78 -12.90 -12.11 6.00
N TYR A 79 -12.85 -13.38 5.59
CA TYR A 79 -13.54 -13.87 4.41
C TYR A 79 -14.35 -15.13 4.76
N ASP A 80 -15.45 -15.34 4.05
CA ASP A 80 -16.13 -16.63 4.00
C ASP A 80 -15.46 -17.58 2.99
N THR A 81 -15.95 -18.82 2.90
CA THR A 81 -15.40 -19.84 1.99
C THR A 81 -15.58 -19.51 0.50
N THR A 82 -16.40 -18.51 0.18
CA THR A 82 -16.62 -18.04 -1.20
C THR A 82 -15.72 -16.85 -1.56
N GLY A 83 -14.85 -16.41 -0.65
CA GLY A 83 -13.96 -15.27 -0.83
C GLY A 83 -14.64 -13.91 -0.65
N ARG A 84 -15.83 -13.87 -0.02
CA ARG A 84 -16.51 -12.60 0.29
C ARG A 84 -16.05 -12.09 1.65
N ILE A 85 -15.84 -10.77 1.74
CA ILE A 85 -15.50 -10.11 3.01
C ILE A 85 -16.69 -10.26 3.98
N THR A 86 -16.42 -10.84 5.15
CA THR A 86 -17.39 -11.00 6.25
C THR A 86 -17.20 -9.95 7.34
N ALA A 87 -15.96 -9.50 7.55
CA ALA A 87 -15.65 -8.44 8.51
C ALA A 87 -14.38 -7.68 8.13
N CYS A 88 -14.31 -6.44 8.60
CA CYS A 88 -13.11 -5.61 8.58
C CYS A 88 -12.89 -5.08 10.00
N ARG A 89 -11.70 -5.29 10.56
CA ARG A 89 -11.35 -4.76 11.89
C ARG A 89 -10.19 -3.78 11.73
N ASN A 90 -10.41 -2.52 12.08
CA ASN A 90 -9.37 -1.51 12.06
C ASN A 90 -9.04 -1.04 13.48
N GLU A 91 -7.76 -1.11 13.84
CA GLU A 91 -7.28 -0.74 15.19
C GLU A 91 -7.51 0.74 15.50
N ALA A 92 -7.31 1.64 14.54
CA ALA A 92 -7.43 3.08 14.76
C ALA A 92 -8.87 3.55 15.02
N TYR A 93 -9.88 2.77 14.61
CA TYR A 93 -11.29 3.08 14.93
C TYR A 93 -11.73 2.53 16.29
N LEU A 94 -10.95 1.66 16.95
CA LEU A 94 -11.28 1.18 18.30
C LEU A 94 -10.77 2.14 19.38
N ASP A 95 -9.62 2.77 19.15
CA ASP A 95 -9.06 3.78 20.08
C ASP A 95 -9.88 5.08 20.13
N SER A 96 -10.78 5.33 19.17
CA SER A 96 -11.64 6.53 19.16
C SER A 96 -12.90 6.42 20.03
N TRP A 97 -13.11 5.31 20.74
CA TRP A 97 -14.29 5.05 21.58
C TRP A 97 -13.99 4.86 23.07
N GLN A 98 -12.80 5.26 23.54
CA GLN A 98 -12.47 5.39 24.97
C GLN A 98 -12.34 6.86 25.34
#